data_AF-A0AB39VJB2-F1
#
_entry.id   AF-A0AB39VJB2-F1
#
_cell.length_a   1.000
_cell.length_b   1.000
_cell.length_c   1.000
_cell.angle_alpha   90.00
_cell.angle_beta   90.00
_cell.angle_gamma   90.00
#
_symmetry.space_group_name_H-M   'P 1'
#
loop_
_entity.id
_entity.type
_entity.pdbx_description
1 polymer ?
#
loop_
_entity_poly.entity_id
_entity_poly.type
_entity_poly.pdbx_seq_one_letter_code
_entity_poly.pdbx_strand_id
1 'polypeptide(L)'
;MSKRMSRENQKLIYWFIDCYAYHLKGVDINWQTSKQKPAISDYFLYKAKEDLKKLYIRHSGKNIKGYEPFRNMESKLKDRIGDIIDKNYTKESKINIITNDLMDFVTDEIQMLFIKLNDTFSLALKLMSNTEAVTFTNFLFDYFLQNDIAMWEEMQTLYKQQNEEKYIYAKLKYKRCAVCNRTPVDFEHWQSAGSLGGYANDRGQGRYISLCRQHHTEKHDIGVEAFERKYDARGICLGDEQIKELKKIYKNHFKAFKEE
;
A
#
# COMPACT_ATOMS: atom_id res chain seq x y z
N MET A 1 16.62 -11.24 10.44
CA MET A 1 16.81 -10.06 9.59
C MET A 1 15.46 -9.71 9.04
N SER A 2 15.08 -8.45 9.07
CA SER A 2 13.96 -7.99 8.26
C SER A 2 14.21 -8.41 6.81
N LYS A 3 13.20 -8.99 6.16
CA LYS A 3 13.33 -9.36 4.75
C LYS A 3 13.66 -8.08 3.99
N ARG A 4 14.75 -8.08 3.23
CA ARG A 4 15.11 -6.93 2.38
C ARG A 4 14.04 -6.75 1.30
N MET A 5 13.89 -5.52 0.81
CA MET A 5 12.94 -5.20 -0.25
C MET A 5 13.05 -6.19 -1.42
N SER A 6 11.93 -6.75 -1.85
CA SER A 6 11.89 -7.63 -3.02
C SER A 6 12.09 -6.85 -4.33
N ARG A 7 12.52 -7.54 -5.38
CA ARG A 7 12.62 -6.96 -6.74
C ARG A 7 11.25 -6.49 -7.26
N GLU A 8 10.18 -7.19 -6.89
CA GLU A 8 8.83 -6.81 -7.29
C GLU A 8 8.36 -5.52 -6.60
N ASN A 9 8.63 -5.36 -5.30
CA ASN A 9 8.34 -4.11 -4.58
C ASN A 9 9.15 -2.95 -5.14
N GLN A 10 10.44 -3.18 -5.44
CA GLN A 10 11.25 -2.18 -6.11
C GLN A 10 10.65 -1.79 -7.47
N LYS A 11 10.22 -2.78 -8.27
CA LYS A 11 9.57 -2.56 -9.56
C LYS A 11 8.29 -1.72 -9.41
N LEU A 12 7.43 -2.03 -8.45
CA LEU A 12 6.24 -1.22 -8.14
C LEU A 12 6.60 0.24 -7.81
N ILE A 13 7.59 0.46 -6.94
CA ILE A 13 8.02 1.81 -6.58
C ILE A 13 8.46 2.60 -7.82
N TYR A 14 9.26 2.00 -8.70
CA TYR A 14 9.70 2.67 -9.93
C TYR A 14 8.56 2.89 -10.92
N TRP A 15 7.56 2.00 -10.98
CA TRP A 15 6.35 2.26 -11.75
C TRP A 15 5.53 3.43 -11.20
N PHE A 16 5.44 3.62 -9.87
CA PHE A 16 4.79 4.80 -9.29
C PHE A 16 5.54 6.06 -9.71
N ILE A 17 6.87 6.06 -9.60
CA ILE A 17 7.71 7.18 -10.02
C ILE A 17 7.47 7.52 -11.50
N ASP A 18 7.42 6.51 -12.37
CA ASP A 18 7.19 6.67 -13.80
C ASP A 18 5.80 7.27 -14.09
N CYS A 19 4.72 6.71 -13.53
CA CYS A 19 3.36 7.24 -13.66
C CYS A 19 3.25 8.69 -13.17
N TYR A 20 3.85 9.01 -12.01
CA TYR A 20 3.85 10.37 -11.47
C TYR A 20 4.63 11.34 -12.34
N ALA A 21 5.70 10.89 -12.99
CA ALA A 21 6.45 11.70 -13.93
C ALA A 21 5.59 12.13 -15.13
N TYR A 22 4.74 11.24 -15.69
CA TYR A 22 3.78 11.62 -16.73
C TYR A 22 2.75 12.63 -16.24
N HIS A 23 2.23 12.42 -15.03
CA HIS A 23 1.33 13.38 -14.38
C HIS A 23 1.97 14.76 -14.25
N LEU A 24 3.23 14.84 -13.77
CA LEU A 24 3.97 16.12 -13.69
C LEU A 24 4.22 16.77 -15.07
N LYS A 25 4.34 15.96 -16.12
CA LYS A 25 4.49 16.44 -17.50
C LYS A 25 3.14 16.83 -18.14
N GLY A 26 2.01 16.48 -17.53
CA GLY A 26 0.68 16.69 -18.11
C GLY A 26 0.34 15.72 -19.25
N VAL A 27 0.95 14.52 -19.25
CA VAL A 27 0.67 13.48 -20.25
C VAL A 27 -0.32 12.48 -19.66
N ASP A 28 -1.45 12.30 -20.34
CA ASP A 28 -2.42 11.28 -19.97
C ASP A 28 -1.95 9.89 -20.42
N ILE A 29 -1.86 8.97 -19.46
CA ILE A 29 -1.49 7.57 -19.65
C ILE A 29 -2.65 6.62 -19.34
N ASN A 30 -3.86 7.14 -19.14
CA ASN A 30 -5.04 6.31 -18.96
C ASN A 30 -5.21 5.37 -20.15
N TRP A 31 -5.56 4.11 -19.85
CA TRP A 31 -5.80 3.05 -20.85
C TRP A 31 -4.56 2.69 -21.69
N GLN A 32 -3.36 3.12 -21.29
CA GLN A 32 -2.11 2.72 -21.90
C GLN A 32 -1.43 1.63 -21.08
N THR A 33 -0.61 0.83 -21.75
CA THR A 33 0.26 -0.15 -21.10
C THR A 33 1.66 0.42 -20.94
N SER A 34 2.43 -0.15 -20.00
CA SER A 34 3.84 0.22 -19.80
C SER A 34 4.73 0.04 -21.05
N LYS A 35 4.25 -0.72 -22.04
CA LYS A 35 4.92 -0.97 -23.33
C LYS A 35 4.74 0.16 -24.34
N GLN A 36 3.68 0.96 -24.22
CA GLN A 36 3.35 2.05 -25.15
C GLN A 36 3.79 3.42 -24.61
N LYS A 37 4.66 3.43 -23.61
CA LYS A 37 5.02 4.62 -22.84
C LYS A 37 5.64 5.72 -23.74
N PRO A 38 5.11 6.96 -23.71
CA PRO A 38 5.74 8.08 -24.40
C PRO A 38 7.14 8.37 -23.85
N ALA A 39 8.01 9.02 -24.64
CA ALA A 39 9.31 9.43 -24.11
C ALA A 39 9.15 10.47 -22.98
N ILE A 40 9.86 10.25 -21.86
CA ILE A 40 9.92 11.16 -20.73
C ILE A 40 11.38 11.47 -20.38
N SER A 41 11.67 12.74 -20.10
CA SER A 41 13.04 13.16 -19.77
C SER A 41 13.42 12.76 -18.35
N ASP A 42 14.71 12.55 -18.11
CA ASP A 42 15.26 12.25 -16.79
C ASP A 42 14.89 13.29 -15.72
N TYR A 43 14.69 14.55 -16.12
CA TYR A 43 14.21 15.61 -15.23
C TYR A 43 12.91 15.24 -14.50
N PHE A 44 11.89 14.78 -15.24
CA PHE A 44 10.59 14.44 -14.65
C PHE A 44 10.67 13.17 -13.79
N LEU A 45 11.47 12.19 -14.19
CA LEU A 45 11.70 10.98 -13.39
C LEU A 45 12.41 11.30 -12.07
N TYR A 46 13.44 12.16 -12.11
CA TYR A 46 14.14 12.63 -10.93
C TYR A 46 13.19 13.42 -10.00
N LYS A 47 12.46 14.39 -10.55
CA LYS A 47 11.51 15.21 -9.80
C LYS A 47 10.41 14.35 -9.17
N ALA A 48 9.84 13.42 -9.93
CA ALA A 48 8.81 12.52 -9.44
C ALA A 48 9.30 11.66 -8.27
N LYS A 49 10.51 11.10 -8.39
CA LYS A 49 11.13 10.33 -7.32
C LYS A 49 11.27 11.16 -6.04
N GLU A 50 11.80 12.37 -6.13
CA GLU A 50 12.02 13.20 -4.95
C GLU A 50 10.70 13.71 -4.33
N ASP A 51 9.74 14.11 -5.15
CA ASP A 51 8.43 14.59 -4.69
C ASP A 51 7.68 13.50 -3.93
N LEU A 52 7.59 12.29 -4.49
CA LEU A 52 6.91 11.15 -3.85
C LEU A 52 7.57 10.73 -2.54
N LYS A 53 8.91 10.76 -2.47
CA LYS A 53 9.65 10.46 -1.23
C LYS A 53 9.39 11.51 -0.15
N LYS A 54 9.39 12.79 -0.50
CA LYS A 54 9.09 13.90 0.43
C LYS A 54 7.64 13.88 0.88
N LEU A 55 6.70 13.52 0.00
CA LEU A 55 5.29 13.29 0.37
C LEU A 55 5.18 12.16 1.41
N TYR A 56 5.87 11.04 1.19
CA TYR A 56 5.86 9.93 2.13
C TYR A 56 6.52 10.27 3.48
N ILE A 57 7.64 10.98 3.50
CA ILE A 57 8.26 11.43 4.77
C ILE A 57 7.26 12.24 5.59
N ARG A 58 6.58 13.21 4.96
CA ARG A 58 5.52 14.02 5.61
C ARG A 58 4.36 13.18 6.13
N HIS A 59 3.94 12.17 5.37
CA HIS A 59 2.86 11.26 5.77
C HIS A 59 3.27 10.30 6.89
N SER A 60 4.48 9.76 6.85
CA SER A 60 4.96 8.72 7.76
C SER A 60 5.15 9.19 9.21
N GLY A 61 5.14 10.51 9.46
CA GLY A 61 5.39 11.07 10.77
C GLY A 61 6.80 10.84 11.30
N LYS A 62 7.75 10.37 10.48
CA LYS A 62 9.17 10.19 10.85
C LYS A 62 9.73 11.54 11.32
N ASN A 63 9.86 11.71 12.64
CA ASN A 63 10.38 12.93 13.27
C ASN A 63 11.91 12.88 13.37
N ILE A 64 12.57 13.79 12.67
CA ILE A 64 14.03 13.83 12.52
C ILE A 64 14.63 15.02 13.29
N LYS A 65 13.80 15.89 13.87
CA LYS A 65 14.28 17.09 14.58
C LYS A 65 15.19 16.73 15.75
N GLY A 66 14.87 15.66 16.48
CA GLY A 66 15.68 15.14 17.58
C GLY A 66 16.69 14.05 17.21
N TYR A 67 16.77 13.66 15.92
CA TYR A 67 17.73 12.65 15.50
C TYR A 67 19.13 13.26 15.44
N GLU A 68 20.01 12.70 16.27
CA GLU A 68 21.45 12.94 16.29
C GLU A 68 22.14 11.65 15.81
N PRO A 69 22.81 11.68 14.65
CA PRO A 69 23.45 10.50 14.07
C PRO A 69 24.36 9.80 15.07
N PHE A 70 24.19 8.48 15.21
CA PHE A 70 25.07 7.63 16.01
C PHE A 70 25.14 7.96 17.52
N ARG A 71 24.23 8.79 18.03
CA ARG A 71 24.14 9.08 19.47
C ARG A 71 23.89 7.81 20.27
N ASN A 72 24.67 7.66 21.35
CA ASN A 72 24.63 6.51 22.26
C ASN A 72 24.75 5.16 21.55
N MET A 73 25.46 5.10 20.41
CA MET A 73 25.58 3.89 19.60
C MET A 73 26.11 2.71 20.41
N GLU A 74 27.17 2.91 21.19
CA GLU A 74 27.76 1.83 22.00
C GLU A 74 26.73 1.21 22.96
N SER A 75 25.96 2.05 23.67
CA SER A 75 24.89 1.58 24.56
C SER A 75 23.83 0.80 23.78
N LYS A 76 23.31 1.36 22.69
CA LYS A 76 22.29 0.71 21.85
C LYS A 76 22.74 -0.66 21.34
N LEU A 77 24.02 -0.78 20.96
CA LEU A 77 24.60 -2.03 20.50
C LEU A 77 24.75 -3.04 21.65
N LYS A 78 25.22 -2.59 22.82
CA LYS A 78 25.32 -3.44 24.02
C LYS A 78 23.96 -3.99 24.44
N ASP A 79 22.93 -3.16 24.47
CA ASP A 79 21.57 -3.55 24.86
C ASP A 79 21.03 -4.65 23.92
N ARG A 80 21.13 -4.42 22.60
CA ARG A 80 20.71 -5.39 21.56
C ARG A 80 21.44 -6.72 21.65
N ILE A 81 22.75 -6.69 21.90
CA ILE A 81 23.57 -7.89 22.05
C ILE A 81 23.20 -8.62 23.34
N GLY A 82 23.10 -7.90 24.47
CA GLY A 82 22.72 -8.44 25.78
C GLY A 82 21.39 -9.18 25.75
N ASP A 83 20.37 -8.58 25.14
CA ASP A 83 19.01 -9.14 24.99
C ASP A 83 18.98 -10.53 24.31
N ILE A 84 20.01 -10.89 23.53
CA ILE A 84 20.11 -12.18 22.85
C ILE A 84 21.05 -13.13 23.57
N ILE A 85 22.10 -12.63 24.22
CA ILE A 85 23.08 -13.45 24.93
C ILE A 85 22.40 -14.27 26.04
N ASP A 86 21.45 -13.68 26.76
CA ASP A 86 20.79 -14.33 27.89
C ASP A 86 19.69 -15.31 27.48
N LYS A 87 19.30 -15.33 26.19
CA LYS A 87 18.26 -16.24 25.70
C LYS A 87 18.76 -17.67 25.55
N ASN A 88 17.89 -18.64 25.78
CA ASN A 88 18.18 -20.06 25.65
C ASN A 88 18.13 -20.53 24.18
N TYR A 89 19.11 -20.08 23.39
CA TYR A 89 19.32 -20.49 22.00
C TYR A 89 20.68 -21.16 21.80
N THR A 90 20.82 -21.91 20.71
CA THR A 90 22.13 -22.46 20.30
C THR A 90 23.10 -21.32 19.95
N LYS A 91 24.40 -21.58 20.03
CA LYS A 91 25.44 -20.62 19.66
C LYS A 91 25.25 -20.08 18.23
N GLU A 92 24.95 -20.97 17.29
CA GLU A 92 24.72 -20.61 15.90
C GLU A 92 23.48 -19.71 15.73
N SER A 93 22.36 -20.07 16.39
CA SER A 93 21.16 -19.24 16.38
C SER A 93 21.42 -17.85 16.97
N LYS A 94 22.17 -17.75 18.08
CA LYS A 94 22.55 -16.44 18.66
C LYS A 94 23.36 -15.59 17.67
N ILE A 95 24.39 -16.16 17.03
CA ILE A 95 25.21 -15.46 16.03
C ILE A 95 24.33 -14.94 14.89
N ASN A 96 23.44 -15.77 14.37
CA ASN A 96 22.56 -15.40 13.27
C ASN A 96 21.56 -14.29 13.66
N ILE A 97 20.97 -14.37 14.86
CA ILE A 97 20.04 -13.34 15.35
C ILE A 97 20.77 -12.01 15.55
N ILE A 98 21.91 -12.03 16.26
CA ILE A 98 22.72 -10.82 16.52
C ILE A 98 23.16 -10.18 15.21
N THR A 99 23.77 -10.95 14.31
CA THR A 99 24.26 -10.44 13.01
C THR A 99 23.13 -9.77 12.23
N ASN A 100 21.96 -10.42 12.22
CA ASN A 100 20.80 -9.88 11.52
C ASN A 100 20.27 -8.59 12.14
N ASP A 101 20.16 -8.52 13.48
CA ASP A 101 19.71 -7.33 14.19
C ASP A 101 20.67 -6.15 13.98
N LEU A 102 21.99 -6.42 14.02
CA LEU A 102 23.02 -5.42 13.73
C LEU A 102 22.93 -4.89 12.29
N MET A 103 22.69 -5.77 11.32
CA MET A 103 22.50 -5.37 9.92
C MET A 103 21.23 -4.54 9.71
N ASP A 104 20.17 -4.82 10.45
CA ASP A 104 18.95 -4.02 10.43
C ASP A 104 19.19 -2.66 11.09
N PHE A 105 19.85 -2.61 12.25
CA PHE A 105 20.26 -1.38 12.92
C PHE A 105 21.11 -0.47 12.02
N VAL A 106 22.15 -0.99 11.37
CA VAL A 106 22.99 -0.21 10.45
C VAL A 106 22.16 0.35 9.29
N THR A 107 21.19 -0.42 8.81
CA THR A 107 20.33 0.02 7.70
C THR A 107 19.43 1.17 8.13
N ASP A 108 18.82 1.07 9.29
CA ASP A 108 17.95 2.11 9.85
C ASP A 108 18.74 3.40 10.11
N GLU A 109 19.94 3.30 10.71
CA GLU A 109 20.81 4.46 10.92
C GLU A 109 21.24 5.11 9.59
N ILE A 110 21.58 4.33 8.55
CA ILE A 110 21.89 4.87 7.23
C ILE A 110 20.67 5.60 6.63
N GLN A 111 19.47 5.01 6.70
CA GLN A 111 18.25 5.64 6.19
C GLN A 111 17.94 6.95 6.94
N MET A 112 18.06 6.95 8.27
CA MET A 112 17.85 8.16 9.07
C MET A 112 18.88 9.24 8.75
N LEU A 113 20.15 8.86 8.54
CA LEU A 113 21.19 9.78 8.09
C LEU A 113 20.88 10.38 6.71
N PHE A 114 20.42 9.56 5.75
CA PHE A 114 19.97 10.06 4.45
C PHE A 114 18.90 11.14 4.59
N ILE A 115 17.89 10.89 5.44
CA ILE A 115 16.82 11.88 5.60
C ILE A 115 17.33 13.13 6.32
N LYS A 116 18.22 12.99 7.30
CA LYS A 116 18.82 14.14 8.01
C LYS A 116 19.65 15.03 7.09
N LEU A 117 20.43 14.44 6.18
CA LEU A 117 21.36 15.18 5.33
C LEU A 117 20.72 15.71 4.04
N ASN A 118 19.76 14.96 3.49
CA ASN A 118 19.25 15.19 2.14
C ASN A 118 17.72 15.37 2.08
N ASP A 119 17.02 15.42 3.22
CA ASP A 119 15.56 15.48 3.33
C ASP A 119 14.83 14.37 2.53
N THR A 120 15.47 13.21 2.38
CA THR A 120 15.03 12.11 1.53
C THR A 120 15.62 10.77 1.98
N PHE A 121 15.07 9.63 1.53
CA PHE A 121 15.56 8.29 1.91
C PHE A 121 16.09 7.49 0.71
N SER A 122 16.77 6.37 0.93
CA SER A 122 17.28 5.51 -0.15
C SER A 122 16.25 4.46 -0.58
N LEU A 123 16.11 4.26 -1.89
CA LEU A 123 15.32 3.17 -2.51
C LEU A 123 16.21 1.99 -2.96
N ALA A 124 17.45 1.92 -2.49
CA ALA A 124 18.34 0.81 -2.80
C ALA A 124 17.87 -0.46 -2.08
N LEU A 125 17.87 -1.60 -2.78
CA LEU A 125 17.39 -2.90 -2.26
C LEU A 125 18.00 -3.29 -0.92
N LYS A 126 19.30 -3.05 -0.75
CA LYS A 126 20.02 -3.42 0.48
C LYS A 126 19.73 -2.46 1.63
N LEU A 127 19.25 -1.25 1.36
CA LEU A 127 19.02 -0.22 2.37
C LEU A 127 17.54 -0.09 2.77
N MET A 128 16.62 -0.77 2.11
CA MET A 128 15.20 -0.70 2.42
C MET A 128 14.68 -2.07 2.83
N SER A 129 13.97 -2.13 3.95
CA SER A 129 13.26 -3.34 4.36
C SER A 129 12.03 -3.57 3.48
N ASN A 130 11.57 -4.83 3.38
CA ASN A 130 10.36 -5.16 2.64
C ASN A 130 9.12 -4.53 3.30
N THR A 131 9.09 -4.45 4.63
CA THR A 131 8.01 -3.80 5.38
C THR A 131 7.91 -2.31 5.06
N GLU A 132 9.04 -1.60 5.01
CA GLU A 132 9.05 -0.19 4.60
C GLU A 132 8.65 -0.02 3.14
N ALA A 133 9.14 -0.89 2.26
CA ALA A 133 8.76 -0.87 0.85
C ALA A 133 7.24 -1.04 0.66
N VAL A 134 6.64 -2.02 1.36
CA VAL A 134 5.19 -2.25 1.35
C VAL A 134 4.43 -1.06 1.95
N THR A 135 4.92 -0.47 3.03
CA THR A 135 4.28 0.71 3.63
C THR A 135 4.31 1.89 2.65
N PHE A 136 5.44 2.08 1.96
CA PHE A 136 5.59 3.13 0.95
C PHE A 136 4.70 2.88 -0.27
N THR A 137 4.65 1.67 -0.83
CA THR A 137 3.78 1.36 -1.98
C THR A 137 2.30 1.50 -1.64
N ASN A 138 1.88 1.13 -0.42
CA ASN A 138 0.51 1.34 0.04
C ASN A 138 0.15 2.82 0.09
N PHE A 139 1.04 3.65 0.65
CA PHE A 139 0.88 5.11 0.65
C PHE A 139 0.76 5.66 -0.78
N LEU A 140 1.64 5.22 -1.69
CA LEU A 140 1.63 5.67 -3.08
C LEU A 140 0.33 5.28 -3.79
N PHE A 141 -0.14 4.05 -3.61
CA PHE A 141 -1.40 3.61 -4.22
C PHE A 141 -2.59 4.46 -3.77
N ASP A 142 -2.70 4.71 -2.46
CA ASP A 142 -3.73 5.60 -1.90
C ASP A 142 -3.61 7.03 -2.42
N TYR A 143 -2.39 7.58 -2.43
CA TYR A 143 -2.13 8.93 -2.92
C TYR A 143 -2.54 9.08 -4.39
N PHE A 144 -2.27 8.10 -5.24
CA PHE A 144 -2.61 8.14 -6.65
C PHE A 144 -4.12 8.11 -6.86
N LEU A 145 -4.83 7.24 -6.15
CA LEU A 145 -6.29 7.19 -6.24
C LEU A 145 -6.95 8.46 -5.69
N GLN A 146 -6.43 9.01 -4.59
CA GLN A 146 -6.93 10.25 -3.99
C GLN A 146 -6.78 11.45 -4.93
N ASN A 147 -5.69 11.52 -5.69
CA ASN A 147 -5.37 12.65 -6.58
C ASN A 147 -5.69 12.37 -8.06
N ASP A 148 -6.45 11.32 -8.35
CA ASP A 148 -6.84 10.91 -9.71
C ASP A 148 -5.64 10.77 -10.68
N ILE A 149 -4.53 10.23 -10.18
CA ILE A 149 -3.31 10.01 -10.96
C ILE A 149 -3.40 8.65 -11.64
N ALA A 150 -3.26 8.66 -12.98
CA ALA A 150 -3.29 7.46 -13.79
C ALA A 150 -2.16 6.49 -13.41
N MET A 151 -2.47 5.19 -13.43
CA MET A 151 -1.55 4.10 -13.12
C MET A 151 -1.59 3.04 -14.22
N TRP A 152 -0.43 2.46 -14.53
CA TRP A 152 -0.33 1.30 -15.42
C TRP A 152 -1.23 0.15 -14.94
N GLU A 153 -1.87 -0.56 -15.88
CA GLU A 153 -2.70 -1.72 -15.56
C GLU A 153 -1.89 -2.83 -14.90
N GLU A 154 -0.69 -3.12 -15.44
CA GLU A 154 0.20 -4.18 -14.94
C GLU A 154 0.67 -3.91 -13.50
N MET A 155 0.81 -2.63 -13.17
CA MET A 155 1.15 -2.17 -11.83
C MET A 155 0.01 -2.40 -10.84
N GLN A 156 -1.22 -2.10 -11.23
CA GLN A 156 -2.40 -2.34 -10.40
C GLN A 156 -2.59 -3.84 -10.14
N THR A 157 -2.38 -4.67 -11.16
CA THR A 157 -2.40 -6.14 -11.05
C THR A 157 -1.34 -6.63 -10.08
N LEU A 158 -0.08 -6.19 -10.22
CA LEU A 158 1.01 -6.59 -9.32
C LEU A 158 0.75 -6.13 -7.88
N TYR A 159 0.25 -4.91 -7.69
CA TYR A 159 -0.08 -4.39 -6.35
C TYR A 159 -1.21 -5.21 -5.70
N LYS A 160 -2.26 -5.54 -6.46
CA LYS A 160 -3.37 -6.40 -6.00
C LYS A 160 -2.88 -7.79 -5.59
N GLN A 161 -2.02 -8.43 -6.38
CA GLN A 161 -1.43 -9.74 -6.05
C GLN A 161 -0.67 -9.73 -4.72
N GLN A 162 -0.03 -8.61 -4.39
CA GLN A 162 0.74 -8.46 -3.16
C GLN A 162 -0.08 -7.95 -1.97
N ASN A 163 -1.18 -7.20 -2.21
CA ASN A 163 -1.93 -6.47 -1.19
C ASN A 163 -3.44 -6.44 -1.52
N GLU A 164 -4.06 -7.59 -1.79
CA GLU A 164 -5.44 -7.68 -2.29
C GLU A 164 -6.45 -6.91 -1.42
N GLU A 165 -6.41 -7.09 -0.09
CA GLU A 165 -7.35 -6.43 0.80
C GLU A 165 -7.22 -4.90 0.77
N LYS A 166 -5.99 -4.39 0.77
CA LYS A 166 -5.73 -2.94 0.67
C LYS A 166 -6.12 -2.40 -0.69
N TYR A 167 -5.90 -3.16 -1.76
CA TYR A 167 -6.34 -2.81 -3.10
C TYR A 167 -7.86 -2.63 -3.12
N ILE A 168 -8.64 -3.62 -2.66
CA ILE A 168 -10.11 -3.53 -2.64
C ILE A 168 -10.58 -2.41 -1.71
N TYR A 169 -9.96 -2.26 -0.53
CA TYR A 169 -10.31 -1.19 0.41
C TYR A 169 -10.10 0.21 -0.18
N ALA A 170 -8.96 0.45 -0.83
CA ALA A 170 -8.69 1.73 -1.47
C ALA A 170 -9.69 2.01 -2.60
N LYS A 171 -10.07 1.00 -3.39
CA LYS A 171 -11.10 1.13 -4.43
C LYS A 171 -12.48 1.49 -3.84
N LEU A 172 -12.85 0.89 -2.70
CA LEU A 172 -14.04 1.25 -1.93
C LEU A 172 -13.97 2.71 -1.46
N LYS A 173 -12.85 3.11 -0.83
CA LYS A 173 -12.64 4.46 -0.28
C LYS A 173 -12.70 5.54 -1.36
N TYR A 174 -12.08 5.32 -2.51
CA TYR A 174 -11.97 6.31 -3.59
C TYR A 174 -13.02 6.14 -4.70
N LYS A 175 -14.08 5.36 -4.49
CA LYS A 175 -15.19 5.14 -5.43
C LYS A 175 -14.73 4.74 -6.84
N ARG A 176 -13.81 3.78 -6.90
CA ARG A 176 -13.29 3.20 -8.15
C ARG A 176 -13.70 1.75 -8.29
N CYS A 177 -13.94 1.31 -9.53
CA CYS A 177 -14.27 -0.09 -9.76
C CYS A 177 -13.04 -0.96 -9.47
N ALA A 178 -13.21 -1.98 -8.64
CA ALA A 178 -12.15 -2.92 -8.30
C ALA A 178 -11.60 -3.70 -9.52
N VAL A 179 -12.39 -3.80 -10.59
CA VAL A 179 -12.02 -4.48 -11.83
C VAL A 179 -11.36 -3.53 -12.83
N CYS A 180 -12.03 -2.42 -13.19
CA CYS A 180 -11.59 -1.58 -14.31
C CYS A 180 -11.26 -0.13 -13.95
N ASN A 181 -11.24 0.21 -12.66
CA ASN A 181 -10.97 1.56 -12.13
C ASN A 181 -11.96 2.66 -12.54
N ARG A 182 -12.99 2.36 -13.36
CA ARG A 182 -14.02 3.33 -13.77
C ARG A 182 -14.89 3.77 -12.60
N THR A 183 -15.49 4.95 -12.76
CA THR A 183 -16.48 5.57 -11.87
C THR A 183 -17.63 6.10 -12.75
N PRO A 184 -18.90 6.20 -12.28
CA PRO A 184 -19.38 5.90 -10.94
C PRO A 184 -19.36 4.41 -10.59
N VAL A 185 -19.40 4.12 -9.29
CA VAL A 185 -19.47 2.75 -8.74
C VAL A 185 -20.56 2.62 -7.69
N ASP A 186 -21.07 1.40 -7.59
CA ASP A 186 -21.90 0.94 -6.50
C ASP A 186 -21.01 0.31 -5.42
N PHE A 187 -21.33 0.58 -4.16
CA PHE A 187 -20.83 -0.18 -3.02
C PHE A 187 -21.73 -1.39 -2.86
N GLU A 188 -21.16 -2.58 -2.94
CA GLU A 188 -21.95 -3.80 -3.05
C GLU A 188 -21.50 -4.86 -2.04
N HIS A 189 -22.47 -5.54 -1.43
CA HIS A 189 -22.25 -6.78 -0.71
C HIS A 189 -21.84 -7.90 -1.69
N TRP A 190 -20.71 -8.55 -1.39
CA TRP A 190 -20.15 -9.63 -2.20
C TRP A 190 -21.14 -10.78 -2.35
N GLN A 191 -21.62 -11.31 -1.22
CA GLN A 191 -22.86 -12.08 -1.14
C GLN A 191 -24.05 -11.13 -1.09
N SER A 192 -25.18 -11.49 -1.73
CA SER A 192 -26.36 -10.61 -1.81
C SER A 192 -26.75 -10.02 -0.45
N ALA A 193 -27.15 -8.75 -0.40
CA ALA A 193 -27.58 -8.08 0.83
C ALA A 193 -28.74 -8.82 1.54
N GLY A 194 -29.56 -9.55 0.78
CA GLY A 194 -30.61 -10.41 1.31
C GLY A 194 -30.08 -11.51 2.23
N SER A 195 -28.87 -12.02 1.99
CA SER A 195 -28.21 -13.00 2.87
C SER A 195 -27.92 -12.45 4.27
N LEU A 196 -27.87 -11.12 4.43
CA LEU A 196 -27.68 -10.41 5.69
C LEU A 196 -29.00 -9.99 6.36
N GLY A 197 -30.16 -10.39 5.81
CA GLY A 197 -31.46 -9.88 6.23
C GLY A 197 -31.74 -8.45 5.75
N GLY A 198 -31.05 -7.99 4.70
CA GLY A 198 -31.22 -6.68 4.08
C GLY A 198 -30.44 -5.54 4.73
N TYR A 199 -30.45 -4.38 4.07
CA TYR A 199 -29.68 -3.18 4.47
C TYR A 199 -29.96 -2.67 5.89
N ALA A 200 -31.17 -2.90 6.41
CA ALA A 200 -31.53 -2.50 7.77
C ALA A 200 -30.73 -3.27 8.84
N ASN A 201 -30.24 -4.46 8.50
CA ASN A 201 -29.47 -5.34 9.39
C ASN A 201 -27.96 -5.31 9.06
N ASP A 202 -27.54 -4.45 8.13
CA ASP A 202 -26.14 -4.31 7.75
C ASP A 202 -25.37 -3.59 8.87
N ARG A 203 -24.53 -4.35 9.58
CA ARG A 203 -23.57 -3.94 10.60
C ARG A 203 -22.13 -3.95 10.08
N GLY A 204 -21.90 -4.22 8.79
CA GLY A 204 -20.55 -4.43 8.25
C GLY A 204 -20.05 -5.88 8.34
N GLN A 205 -20.92 -6.84 8.66
CA GLN A 205 -20.60 -8.26 8.82
C GLN A 205 -20.38 -9.03 7.50
N GLY A 206 -20.73 -8.43 6.36
CA GLY A 206 -20.54 -9.02 5.04
C GLY A 206 -19.14 -8.83 4.48
N ARG A 207 -18.97 -9.27 3.22
CA ARG A 207 -17.82 -8.91 2.37
C ARG A 207 -18.26 -7.83 1.39
N TYR A 208 -17.36 -6.90 1.05
CA TYR A 208 -17.70 -5.70 0.28
C TYR A 208 -16.75 -5.44 -0.87
N ILE A 209 -17.27 -4.92 -1.98
CA ILE A 209 -16.51 -4.53 -3.16
C ILE A 209 -17.15 -3.31 -3.83
N SER A 210 -16.35 -2.49 -4.52
CA SER A 210 -16.84 -1.40 -5.37
C SER A 210 -16.82 -1.82 -6.83
N LEU A 211 -17.99 -1.82 -7.49
CA LEU A 211 -18.11 -2.20 -8.90
C LEU A 211 -18.81 -1.08 -9.70
N CYS A 212 -18.34 -0.80 -10.91
CA CYS A 212 -19.11 0.03 -11.83
C CYS A 212 -20.36 -0.72 -12.29
N ARG A 213 -21.35 -0.02 -12.83
CA ARG A 213 -22.63 -0.60 -13.23
C ARG A 213 -22.48 -1.85 -14.12
N GLN A 214 -21.57 -1.80 -15.09
CA GLN A 214 -21.28 -2.94 -15.97
C GLN A 214 -20.86 -4.18 -15.18
N HIS A 215 -19.83 -4.07 -14.33
CA HIS A 215 -19.31 -5.21 -13.56
C HIS A 215 -20.25 -5.64 -12.44
N HIS A 216 -21.01 -4.70 -11.85
CA HIS A 216 -22.02 -5.01 -10.85
C HIS A 216 -23.15 -5.86 -11.46
N THR A 217 -23.72 -5.43 -12.60
CA THR A 217 -24.74 -6.21 -13.32
C THR A 217 -24.20 -7.57 -13.74
N GLU A 218 -22.98 -7.60 -14.31
CA GLU A 218 -22.37 -8.86 -14.71
C GLU A 218 -22.18 -9.83 -13.54
N LYS A 219 -21.79 -9.36 -12.34
CA LYS A 219 -21.68 -10.21 -11.15
C LYS A 219 -23.03 -10.87 -10.80
N HIS A 220 -24.14 -10.15 -10.92
CA HIS A 220 -25.48 -10.72 -10.70
C HIS A 220 -25.86 -11.71 -11.80
N ASP A 221 -25.49 -11.43 -13.05
CA ASP A 221 -25.85 -12.26 -14.20
C ASP A 221 -25.10 -13.61 -14.21
N ILE A 222 -23.80 -13.60 -13.93
CA ILE A 222 -22.95 -14.81 -14.00
C ILE A 222 -22.74 -15.49 -12.65
N GLY A 223 -23.10 -14.82 -11.55
CA GLY A 223 -22.89 -15.27 -10.19
C GLY A 223 -21.46 -15.03 -9.67
N VAL A 224 -21.35 -15.02 -8.33
CA VAL A 224 -20.14 -14.63 -7.60
C VAL A 224 -18.91 -15.48 -7.96
N GLU A 225 -19.05 -16.80 -8.06
CA GLU A 225 -17.94 -17.70 -8.34
C GLU A 225 -17.37 -17.52 -9.75
N ALA A 226 -18.24 -17.35 -10.76
CA ALA A 226 -17.81 -17.11 -12.13
C ALA A 226 -17.16 -15.73 -12.27
N PHE A 227 -17.70 -14.72 -11.56
CA PHE A 227 -17.11 -13.38 -11.50
C PHE A 227 -15.72 -13.39 -10.85
N GLU A 228 -15.56 -14.08 -9.72
CA GLU A 228 -14.27 -14.23 -9.05
C GLU A 228 -13.25 -14.90 -9.96
N ARG A 229 -13.61 -16.00 -10.65
CA ARG A 229 -12.72 -16.65 -11.62
C ARG A 229 -12.35 -15.77 -12.81
N LYS A 230 -13.29 -14.94 -13.30
CA LYS A 230 -13.08 -14.10 -14.48
C LYS A 230 -12.17 -12.91 -14.20
N TYR A 231 -12.34 -12.26 -13.04
CA TYR A 231 -11.66 -11.01 -12.71
C TYR A 231 -10.63 -11.13 -11.58
N ASP A 232 -10.48 -12.32 -11.01
CA ASP A 232 -9.63 -12.60 -9.85
C ASP A 232 -9.98 -11.66 -8.67
N ALA A 233 -11.21 -11.17 -8.60
CA ALA A 233 -11.61 -10.10 -7.68
C ALA A 233 -12.70 -10.60 -6.75
N ARG A 234 -12.54 -10.31 -5.45
CA ARG A 234 -13.47 -10.72 -4.40
C ARG A 234 -13.66 -9.62 -3.37
N GLY A 235 -14.82 -9.60 -2.72
CA GLY A 235 -15.08 -8.65 -1.65
C GLY A 235 -14.26 -8.93 -0.40
N ILE A 236 -14.08 -7.91 0.44
CA ILE A 236 -13.29 -8.01 1.67
C ILE A 236 -14.16 -7.83 2.91
N CYS A 237 -13.78 -8.46 4.02
CA CYS A 237 -14.32 -8.10 5.32
C CYS A 237 -13.75 -6.74 5.74
N LEU A 238 -14.51 -5.98 6.52
CA LEU A 238 -14.11 -4.66 7.00
C LEU A 238 -14.02 -4.66 8.51
N GLY A 239 -12.96 -4.07 9.06
CA GLY A 239 -12.87 -3.78 10.49
C GLY A 239 -13.66 -2.52 10.87
N ASP A 240 -13.90 -2.31 12.15
CA ASP A 240 -14.75 -1.21 12.65
C ASP A 240 -14.28 0.17 12.19
N GLU A 241 -12.98 0.44 12.19
CA GLU A 241 -12.43 1.72 11.71
C GLU A 241 -12.65 1.92 10.21
N GLN A 242 -12.57 0.84 9.42
CA GLN A 242 -12.88 0.88 7.99
C GLN A 242 -14.37 1.12 7.75
N ILE A 243 -15.25 0.51 8.55
CA ILE A 243 -16.70 0.72 8.49
C ILE A 243 -17.02 2.18 8.85
N LYS A 244 -16.44 2.72 9.93
CA LYS A 244 -16.59 4.13 10.33
C LYS A 244 -16.17 5.08 9.21
N GLU A 245 -15.06 4.81 8.53
CA GLU A 245 -14.60 5.60 7.39
C GLU A 245 -15.58 5.50 6.20
N LEU A 246 -15.95 4.28 5.80
CA LEU A 246 -16.81 4.05 4.63
C LEU A 246 -18.25 4.51 4.85
N LYS A 247 -18.77 4.48 6.08
CA LYS A 247 -20.10 5.04 6.44
C LYS A 247 -20.18 6.55 6.20
N LYS A 248 -19.06 7.27 6.29
CA LYS A 248 -19.01 8.70 5.92
C LYS A 248 -19.23 8.90 4.42
N ILE A 249 -18.80 7.93 3.60
CA ILE A 249 -18.80 7.96 2.14
C ILE A 249 -20.10 7.37 1.54
N TYR A 250 -20.64 6.31 2.15
CA TYR A 250 -21.78 5.53 1.67
C TYR A 250 -22.94 5.55 2.68
N LYS A 251 -23.77 6.60 2.62
CA LYS A 251 -24.83 6.85 3.61
C LYS A 251 -25.93 5.79 3.71
N ASN A 252 -26.09 4.96 2.68
CA ASN A 252 -27.12 3.92 2.62
C ASN A 252 -26.67 2.55 3.16
N HIS A 253 -25.39 2.40 3.50
CA HIS A 253 -24.80 1.16 4.01
C HIS A 253 -24.57 1.23 5.52
N PHE A 254 -24.34 0.07 6.15
CA PHE A 254 -24.00 -0.04 7.58
C PHE A 254 -25.05 0.59 8.51
N LYS A 255 -26.35 0.46 8.17
CA LYS A 255 -27.43 1.12 8.93
C LYS A 255 -27.54 0.64 10.37
N ALA A 256 -27.20 -0.63 10.63
CA ALA A 256 -27.21 -1.22 11.97
C ALA A 256 -25.85 -1.13 12.68
N PHE A 257 -24.81 -0.58 12.06
CA PHE A 257 -23.51 -0.38 12.71
C PHE A 257 -23.62 0.72 13.77
N LYS A 258 -23.28 0.37 15.01
CA LYS A 258 -23.23 1.27 16.17
C LYS A 258 -21.78 1.67 16.41
N GLU A 259 -21.52 2.96 16.45
CA GLU A 259 -20.21 3.49 16.86
C GLU A 259 -20.12 3.38 18.39
N GLU A 260 -19.19 2.55 18.87
CA GLU A 260 -18.73 2.61 20.27
C GLU A 260 -17.77 3.79 20.48
#